data_AF-A0A7X5VMV0-F1
#
_entry.id   AF-A0A7X5VMV0-F1
#
_cell.length_a   1.000
_cell.length_b   1.000
_cell.length_c   1.000
_cell.angle_alpha   90.00
_cell.angle_beta   90.00
_cell.angle_gamma   90.00
#
_symmetry.space_group_name_H-M   'P 1'
#
loop_
_entity.id
_entity.type
_entity.pdbx_description
1 polymer ?
#
loop_
_entity_poly.entity_id
_entity_poly.type
_entity_poly.pdbx_seq_one_letter_code
_entity_poly.pdbx_strand_id
1 'polypeptide(L)'
;ELDSINHMPGWQERPTDEFRAMVTSRLEDHSDGWVCDGNYGARVRDIVLPRADTVVWLRLPFRVVYPRLVWRTLRRMWTRE
;
A
#
# COMPACT_ATOMS: atom_id res chain seq x y z
N GLU A 1 5.50 1.99 4.50
CA GLU A 1 4.10 1.70 4.84
C GLU A 1 3.29 2.93 5.20
N LEU A 2 2.33 3.28 4.35
CA LEU A 2 1.40 4.38 4.54
C LEU A 2 0.48 4.17 5.76
N ASP A 3 0.19 2.92 6.12
CA ASP A 3 -0.65 2.57 7.28
C ASP A 3 -0.07 3.14 8.58
N SER A 4 1.25 2.98 8.77
CA SER A 4 2.00 3.52 9.91
C SER A 4 1.96 5.05 10.04
N ILE A 5 1.67 5.76 8.93
CA ILE A 5 1.53 7.21 8.91
C ILE A 5 0.06 7.59 9.15
N ASN A 6 -0.88 6.82 8.59
CA ASN A 6 -2.31 7.08 8.66
C ASN A 6 -2.91 6.77 10.03
N HIS A 7 -2.49 5.69 10.69
CA HIS A 7 -3.08 5.25 11.95
C HIS A 7 -2.33 5.80 13.15
N MET A 8 -3.02 6.65 13.90
CA MET A 8 -2.56 7.23 15.16
C MET A 8 -2.87 6.29 16.34
N PRO A 9 -2.38 6.58 17.57
CA PRO A 9 -2.78 5.84 18.75
C PRO A 9 -4.30 5.72 18.87
N GLY A 10 -4.77 4.52 19.23
CA GLY A 10 -6.20 4.21 19.24
C GLY A 10 -6.81 3.96 17.85
N TRP A 11 -5.99 3.68 16.83
CA TRP A 11 -6.43 3.43 15.45
C TRP A 11 -7.19 4.60 14.81
N GLN A 12 -7.00 5.81 15.34
CA GLN A 12 -7.63 7.00 14.78
C GLN A 12 -6.97 7.36 13.45
N GLU A 13 -7.80 7.61 12.43
CA GLU A 13 -7.30 8.07 11.14
C GLU A 13 -6.79 9.51 11.26
N ARG A 14 -5.57 9.71 10.79
CA ARG A 14 -4.97 11.04 10.66
C ARG A 14 -5.75 11.87 9.64
N PRO A 15 -5.97 13.17 9.87
CA PRO A 15 -6.54 14.09 8.88
C PRO A 15 -5.80 14.04 7.54
N THR A 16 -6.51 14.28 6.43
CA THR A 16 -5.95 14.20 5.08
C THR A 16 -4.76 15.13 4.86
N ASP A 17 -4.85 16.38 5.31
CA ASP A 17 -3.78 17.36 5.09
C ASP A 17 -2.50 17.01 5.85
N GLU A 18 -2.63 16.60 7.10
CA GLU A 18 -1.49 16.13 7.91
C GLU A 18 -0.88 14.86 7.33
N PHE A 19 -1.71 13.91 6.90
CA PHE A 19 -1.23 12.68 6.26
C PHE A 19 -0.44 12.99 4.99
N ARG A 20 -0.95 13.89 4.15
CA ARG A 20 -0.26 14.33 2.92
C ARG A 20 1.07 15.02 3.24
N ALA A 21 1.09 15.91 4.23
CA ALA A 21 2.32 16.59 4.65
C ALA A 21 3.39 15.60 5.15
N MET A 22 3.00 14.63 5.99
CA MET A 22 3.91 13.60 6.48
C MET A 22 4.47 12.74 5.35
N VAL A 23 3.61 12.33 4.40
CA VAL A 23 4.03 11.51 3.26
C VAL A 23 5.01 12.28 2.37
N THR A 24 4.75 13.55 2.07
CA THR A 24 5.66 14.40 1.29
C THR A 24 7.01 14.53 1.98
N SER A 25 7.04 14.86 3.27
CA SER A 25 8.28 14.97 4.05
C SER A 25 9.08 13.67 4.02
N ARG A 26 8.43 12.51 4.20
CA ARG A 26 9.11 11.21 4.16
C ARG A 26 9.74 10.92 2.81
N LEU A 27 9.06 11.27 1.71
CA LEU A 27 9.59 11.10 0.36
C LEU A 27 10.78 12.03 0.08
N GLU A 28 10.75 13.25 0.61
CA GLU A 28 11.83 14.25 0.47
C GLU A 28 13.06 13.88 1.30
N ASP A 29 12.87 13.37 2.52
CA ASP A 29 13.95 12.92 3.40
C ASP A 29 14.72 11.70 2.84
N HIS A 30 14.14 10.98 1.88
CA HIS A 30 14.67 9.72 1.33
C HIS A 30 14.89 9.85 -0.19
N SER A 31 15.71 10.84 -0.58
CA SER A 31 16.03 11.14 -1.98
C SER A 31 16.71 9.99 -2.72
N ASP A 32 17.44 9.13 -2.00
CA ASP A 32 18.22 8.02 -2.59
C ASP A 32 17.35 6.80 -2.95
N GLY A 33 16.10 6.78 -2.50
CA GLY A 33 15.13 5.72 -2.83
C GLY A 33 14.14 5.44 -1.69
N TRP A 34 12.91 5.14 -2.07
CA TRP A 34 11.82 4.85 -1.13
C TRP A 34 10.95 3.71 -1.67
N VAL A 35 10.28 3.00 -0.74
CA VAL A 35 9.22 2.05 -1.05
C VAL A 35 7.94 2.55 -0.39
N CYS A 36 6.92 2.79 -1.19
CA CYS A 36 5.60 3.21 -0.71
C CYS A 36 4.62 2.05 -0.89
N ASP A 37 4.05 1.57 0.20
CA ASP A 37 3.02 0.53 0.22
C ASP A 37 1.78 1.05 0.98
N GLY A 38 0.60 0.67 0.49
CA GLY A 38 -0.69 1.02 1.09
C GLY A 38 -1.75 1.42 0.07
N ASN A 39 -3.02 1.38 0.48
CA ASN A 39 -4.19 1.59 -0.39
C ASN A 39 -4.80 3.01 -0.29
N TYR A 40 -4.01 4.03 0.06
CA TYR A 40 -4.48 5.41 0.23
C TYR A 40 -4.39 6.24 -1.06
N GLY A 41 -4.59 5.58 -2.21
CA GLY A 41 -4.44 6.23 -3.52
C GLY A 41 -5.29 7.48 -3.68
N ALA A 42 -6.52 7.50 -3.15
CA ALA A 42 -7.38 8.69 -3.21
C ALA A 42 -6.79 9.92 -2.48
N ARG A 43 -5.88 9.72 -1.52
CA ARG A 43 -5.33 10.78 -0.67
C ARG A 43 -3.91 11.21 -1.02
N VAL A 44 -3.09 10.34 -1.62
CA VAL A 44 -1.65 10.60 -1.84
C VAL A 44 -1.11 10.17 -3.20
N ARG A 45 -1.94 9.60 -4.09
CA ARG A 45 -1.49 9.12 -5.41
C ARG A 45 -0.87 10.23 -6.26
N ASP A 46 -1.40 11.44 -6.16
CA ASP A 46 -0.90 12.64 -6.83
C ASP A 46 0.47 13.11 -6.31
N ILE A 47 0.89 12.67 -5.12
CA ILE A 47 2.20 12.98 -4.54
C ILE A 47 3.21 11.88 -4.91
N VAL A 48 2.77 10.62 -4.85
CA VAL A 48 3.64 9.44 -5.01
C VAL A 48 3.89 9.13 -6.49
N LEU A 49 2.85 9.14 -7.34
CA LEU A 49 3.02 8.73 -8.75
C LEU A 49 3.93 9.66 -9.57
N PRO A 50 3.92 10.99 -9.42
CA PRO A 50 4.84 11.84 -10.18
C PRO A 50 6.32 11.59 -9.85
N ARG A 51 6.62 10.96 -8.71
CA ARG A 51 7.97 10.58 -8.29
C ARG A 51 8.34 9.15 -8.71
N ALA A 52 7.41 8.39 -9.29
CA ALA A 52 7.65 7.04 -9.75
C ALA A 52 8.06 7.04 -11.23
N ASP A 53 9.21 6.48 -11.55
CA ASP A 53 9.68 6.37 -12.94
C ASP A 53 8.87 5.34 -13.75
N THR A 54 8.40 4.28 -13.09
CA THR A 54 7.71 3.17 -13.74
C THR A 54 6.53 2.70 -12.91
N VAL A 55 5.38 2.52 -13.58
CA VAL A 55 4.17 1.99 -12.96
C VAL A 55 3.86 0.62 -13.56
N VAL A 56 3.90 -0.41 -12.71
CA VAL A 56 3.52 -1.77 -13.11
C VAL A 56 2.08 -2.03 -12.67
N TRP A 57 1.18 -2.14 -13.65
CA TRP A 57 -0.22 -2.50 -13.39
C TRP A 57 -0.48 -3.97 -13.69
N LEU A 58 -0.77 -4.78 -12.67
CA LEU A 58 -1.01 -6.21 -12.81
C LEU A 58 -2.50 -6.50 -12.97
N ARG A 59 -2.94 -6.84 -14.20
CA ARG A 59 -4.27 -7.41 -14.45
C ARG A 59 -4.14 -8.91 -14.68
N LEU A 60 -4.03 -9.66 -13.59
CA LEU A 60 -3.91 -11.11 -13.65
C LEU A 60 -5.26 -11.74 -14.07
N PRO A 61 -5.26 -12.73 -14.99
CA PRO A 61 -6.51 -13.37 -15.43
C PRO A 61 -7.08 -14.26 -14.32
N PHE A 62 -8.42 -14.38 -14.29
CA PHE A 62 -9.15 -15.14 -13.26
C PHE A 62 -8.65 -16.59 -13.13
N ARG A 63 -8.39 -17.25 -14.27
CA ARG A 63 -7.84 -18.61 -14.34
C ARG A 63 -6.48 -18.79 -13.66
N VAL A 64 -5.75 -17.70 -13.39
CA VAL A 64 -4.47 -17.72 -12.66
C VAL A 64 -4.69 -17.41 -11.18
N VAL A 65 -5.50 -16.39 -10.86
CA VAL A 65 -5.68 -15.92 -9.48
C VAL A 65 -6.52 -16.90 -8.66
N TYR A 66 -7.63 -17.39 -9.23
CA TYR A 66 -8.63 -18.15 -8.48
C TYR A 66 -8.12 -19.50 -7.98
N PRO A 67 -7.43 -20.34 -8.79
CA PRO A 67 -6.88 -21.60 -8.29
C PRO A 67 -5.83 -21.39 -7.19
N ARG A 68 -5.00 -20.33 -7.29
CA ARG A 68 -3.99 -19.98 -6.28
C ARG A 68 -4.62 -19.57 -4.96
N LEU A 69 -5.71 -18.79 -5.03
CA LEU A 69 -6.49 -18.38 -3.86
C LEU A 69 -7.09 -19.60 -3.16
N VAL A 70 -7.83 -20.44 -3.91
CA VAL A 70 -8.50 -21.64 -3.37
C VAL A 70 -7.47 -22.56 -2.70
N TRP A 71 -6.36 -22.84 -3.38
CA TRP A 71 -5.31 -23.70 -2.81
C TRP A 71 -4.70 -23.13 -1.52
N ARG A 72 -4.39 -21.82 -1.48
CA ARG A 72 -3.86 -21.16 -0.28
C ARG A 72 -4.85 -21.21 0.88
N THR A 73 -6.14 -21.00 0.60
CA THR A 73 -7.20 -21.05 1.61
C THR A 73 -7.35 -22.46 2.19
N LEU A 74 -7.45 -23.49 1.34
CA LEU A 74 -7.56 -24.88 1.78
C LEU A 74 -6.34 -25.32 2.59
N ARG A 75 -5.15 -24.94 2.14
CA ARG A 75 -3.91 -25.22 2.88
C ARG A 75 -3.95 -24.60 4.28
N ARG A 76 -4.27 -23.31 4.40
CA ARG A 76 -4.37 -22.62 5.72
C ARG A 76 -5.39 -23.27 6.63
N MET A 77 -6.54 -23.67 6.09
CA MET A 77 -7.57 -24.38 6.86
C MET A 77 -7.06 -25.71 7.41
N TRP A 78 -6.30 -26.48 6.62
CA TRP A 78 -5.72 -27.74 7.09
C TRP A 78 -4.54 -27.55 8.05
N THR A 79 -3.69 -26.52 7.83
CA THR A 79 -2.51 -26.28 8.67
C THR A 79 -2.79 -25.44 9.91
N ARG A 80 -3.98 -24.83 10.04
CA ARG A 80 -4.38 -23.91 11.13
C ARG A 80 -3.43 -22.71 11.32
N GLU A 81 -2.93 -22.18 10.21
CA GLU A 81 -2.21 -20.90 10.16
C GLU A 81 -3.17 -19.70 10.18
#